data_AF-A0A4V3CCP1-F1
#
_entry.id   AF-A0A4V3CCP1-F1
#
_cell.length_a   1.000
_cell.length_b   1.000
_cell.length_c   1.000
_cell.angle_alpha   90.00
_cell.angle_beta   90.00
_cell.angle_gamma   90.00
#
_symmetry.space_group_name_H-M   'P 1'
#
loop_
_entity.id
_entity.type
_entity.pdbx_description
1 polymer ?
#
loop_
_entity_poly.entity_id
_entity_poly.type
_entity_poly.pdbx_seq_one_letter_code
_entity_poly.pdbx_strand_id
1 'polypeptide(L)'
;MEVVKNYLPAVIEFTAKTSDVPESLGTFETPEDVQKFMSENFIAMPKQIETNRLLDEYEKDHIRNDYMTELEENLPIYQNQHLERARETEIAKEAEKRAKETVSASFSKIEALSKEVKKGVTEMNLDPATTYEVALNGNYYYYTWLNGELKLAKIKKIPDHDLSDLFNSSERNKTFFESLKATKKVAKK
;
A
#
# COMPACT_ATOMS: atom_id res chain seq x y z
N MET A 1 -25.97 -21.90 29.22
CA MET A 1 -27.39 -21.96 28.77
C MET A 1 -28.00 -23.38 28.71
N GLU A 2 -27.60 -24.35 29.54
CA GLU A 2 -28.32 -25.65 29.58
C GLU A 2 -29.48 -25.67 30.58
N VAL A 3 -29.46 -24.82 31.60
CA VAL A 3 -30.45 -24.80 32.68
C VAL A 3 -31.81 -24.25 32.24
N VAL A 4 -31.85 -23.29 31.31
CA VAL A 4 -33.11 -22.72 30.78
C VAL A 4 -33.83 -23.68 29.82
N LYS A 5 -33.14 -24.63 29.19
CA LYS A 5 -33.74 -25.50 28.16
C LYS A 5 -34.86 -26.40 28.67
N ASN A 6 -34.85 -26.74 29.96
CA ASN A 6 -35.83 -27.63 30.58
C ASN A 6 -36.70 -26.92 31.63
N TYR A 7 -36.67 -25.58 31.67
CA TYR A 7 -37.45 -24.80 32.61
C TYR A 7 -38.84 -24.50 32.04
N LEU A 8 -39.89 -24.84 32.80
CA LEU A 8 -41.26 -24.45 32.51
C LEU A 8 -41.76 -23.55 33.66
N PRO A 9 -42.11 -22.28 33.40
CA PRO A 9 -42.57 -21.39 34.44
C PRO A 9 -43.94 -21.83 34.97
N ALA A 10 -44.18 -21.56 36.26
CA ALA A 10 -45.44 -21.88 36.93
C ALA A 10 -46.64 -21.09 36.35
N VAL A 11 -46.39 -19.90 35.81
CA VAL A 11 -47.39 -19.06 35.15
C VAL A 11 -46.90 -18.73 33.74
N ILE A 12 -47.72 -19.07 32.74
CA ILE A 12 -47.41 -18.85 31.33
C ILE A 12 -48.33 -17.74 30.80
N GLU A 13 -47.72 -16.63 30.37
CA GLU A 13 -48.41 -15.52 29.72
C GLU A 13 -47.96 -15.41 28.26
N PHE A 14 -48.90 -15.45 27.32
CA PHE A 14 -48.61 -15.24 25.90
C PHE A 14 -48.65 -13.75 25.53
N THR A 15 -48.01 -13.37 24.42
CA THR A 15 -47.99 -11.96 23.96
C THR A 15 -49.33 -11.46 23.44
N ALA A 16 -50.31 -12.34 23.22
CA ALA A 16 -51.61 -11.98 22.66
C ALA A 16 -52.46 -11.24 23.71
N LYS A 17 -52.93 -10.04 23.37
CA LYS A 17 -53.88 -9.26 24.16
C LYS A 17 -55.04 -8.83 23.28
N THR A 18 -56.26 -9.01 23.76
CA THR A 18 -57.47 -8.56 23.06
C THR A 18 -58.54 -8.19 24.08
N SER A 19 -59.33 -7.16 23.78
CA SER A 19 -60.48 -6.73 24.59
C SER A 19 -61.72 -7.58 24.34
N ASP A 20 -61.74 -8.33 23.25
CA ASP A 20 -62.97 -8.89 22.70
C ASP A 20 -63.26 -10.30 23.23
N VAL A 21 -62.23 -10.99 23.72
CA VAL A 21 -62.34 -12.32 24.32
C VAL A 21 -61.51 -12.41 25.61
N PRO A 22 -61.94 -13.22 26.59
CA PRO A 22 -61.18 -13.41 27.82
C PRO A 22 -59.85 -14.14 27.57
N GLU A 23 -58.85 -13.84 28.40
CA GLU A 23 -57.50 -14.46 28.31
C GLU A 23 -57.49 -15.94 28.72
N SER A 24 -58.41 -16.35 29.60
CA SER A 24 -58.59 -17.75 30.01
C SER A 24 -60.06 -18.13 29.93
N LEU A 25 -60.33 -19.33 29.40
CA LEU A 25 -61.68 -19.89 29.26
C LEU A 25 -62.09 -20.77 30.46
N GLY A 26 -61.21 -20.92 31.47
CA GLY A 26 -61.47 -21.71 32.67
C GLY A 26 -60.28 -22.58 33.08
N THR A 27 -60.44 -23.31 34.18
CA THR A 27 -59.46 -24.29 34.68
C THR A 27 -60.03 -25.68 34.48
N PHE A 28 -59.22 -26.58 33.93
CA PHE A 28 -59.59 -27.96 33.63
C PHE A 28 -58.53 -28.90 34.19
N GLU A 29 -58.95 -30.07 34.69
CA GLU A 29 -58.04 -31.04 35.28
C GLU A 29 -57.42 -31.97 34.23
N THR A 30 -58.18 -32.31 33.19
CA THR A 30 -57.73 -33.23 32.12
C THR A 30 -57.89 -32.65 30.71
N PRO A 31 -57.07 -33.08 29.74
CA PRO A 31 -57.23 -32.72 28.33
C PRO A 31 -58.58 -33.17 27.74
N GLU A 32 -59.14 -34.28 28.21
CA GLU A 32 -60.44 -34.80 27.80
C GLU A 32 -61.59 -33.85 28.20
N ASP A 33 -61.50 -33.25 29.39
CA ASP A 33 -62.46 -32.24 29.84
C ASP A 33 -62.42 -30.99 28.95
N VAL A 34 -61.22 -30.57 28.53
CA VAL A 34 -61.04 -29.46 27.58
C VAL A 34 -61.68 -29.81 26.24
N GLN A 35 -61.43 -31.02 25.72
CA GLN A 35 -61.99 -31.44 24.43
C GLN A 35 -63.52 -31.47 24.46
N LYS A 36 -64.10 -32.00 25.54
CA LYS A 36 -65.56 -32.01 25.73
C LYS A 36 -66.12 -30.59 25.80
N PHE A 37 -65.54 -29.73 26.64
CA PHE A 37 -65.93 -28.32 26.76
C PHE A 37 -65.88 -27.58 25.42
N MET A 38 -64.81 -27.77 24.66
CA MET A 38 -64.65 -27.14 23.34
C MET A 38 -65.68 -27.63 22.33
N SER A 39 -66.02 -28.93 22.33
CA SER A 39 -67.02 -29.50 21.40
C SER A 39 -68.47 -29.13 21.72
N GLU A 40 -68.79 -28.93 23.00
CA GLU A 40 -70.15 -28.59 23.45
C GLU A 40 -70.44 -27.08 23.26
N ASN A 41 -69.44 -26.23 23.46
CA ASN A 41 -69.62 -24.77 23.47
C ASN A 41 -69.17 -24.08 22.17
N PHE A 42 -68.30 -24.70 21.37
CA PHE A 42 -67.72 -24.09 20.17
C PHE A 42 -67.68 -25.04 18.97
N ILE A 43 -67.71 -24.46 17.76
CA ILE A 43 -67.39 -25.18 16.52
C ILE A 43 -65.90 -24.93 16.23
N ALA A 44 -65.02 -25.75 16.79
CA ALA A 44 -63.57 -25.58 16.71
C ALA A 44 -62.84 -26.86 16.27
N MET A 45 -61.67 -26.71 15.61
CA MET A 45 -60.79 -27.82 15.22
C MET A 45 -59.40 -27.63 15.84
N PRO A 46 -58.77 -28.70 16.37
CA PRO A 46 -57.42 -28.61 16.93
C PRO A 46 -56.42 -28.29 15.81
N LYS A 47 -55.49 -27.37 16.08
CA LYS A 47 -54.48 -26.93 15.12
C LYS A 47 -53.14 -26.70 15.82
N GLN A 48 -52.06 -27.16 15.20
CA GLN A 48 -50.71 -26.86 15.63
C GLN A 48 -50.34 -25.44 15.19
N ILE A 49 -49.91 -24.62 16.16
CA ILE A 49 -49.45 -23.25 15.93
C ILE A 49 -48.22 -22.96 16.80
N GLU A 50 -47.40 -22.02 16.35
CA GLU A 50 -46.30 -21.46 17.13
C GLU A 50 -46.72 -20.09 17.67
N THR A 51 -46.29 -19.76 18.88
CA THR A 51 -46.62 -18.49 19.53
C THR A 51 -45.50 -18.05 20.47
N ASN A 52 -45.52 -16.78 20.86
CA ASN A 52 -44.54 -16.19 21.76
C ASN A 52 -45.11 -16.09 23.18
N ARG A 53 -44.33 -16.58 24.14
CA ARG A 53 -44.56 -16.42 25.59
C ARG A 53 -43.70 -15.28 26.13
N LEU A 54 -44.20 -14.56 27.12
CA LEU A 54 -43.42 -13.62 27.91
C LEU A 54 -42.47 -14.37 28.85
N LEU A 55 -41.20 -13.93 28.88
CA LEU A 55 -40.21 -14.44 29.82
C LEU A 55 -40.61 -14.10 31.26
N ASP A 56 -40.37 -15.04 32.17
CA ASP A 56 -40.56 -14.79 33.60
C ASP A 56 -39.35 -14.04 34.20
N GLU A 57 -39.39 -13.76 35.50
CA GLU A 57 -38.29 -13.05 36.17
C GLU A 57 -37.00 -13.86 36.23
N TYR A 58 -37.08 -15.18 36.45
CA TYR A 58 -35.93 -16.07 36.51
C TYR A 58 -35.17 -16.13 35.18
N GLU A 59 -35.90 -16.30 34.07
CA GLU A 59 -35.35 -16.30 32.72
C GLU A 59 -34.70 -14.96 32.37
N LYS A 60 -35.37 -13.85 32.72
CA LYS A 60 -34.81 -12.50 32.52
C LYS A 60 -33.53 -12.32 33.29
N ASP A 61 -33.48 -12.72 34.55
CA ASP A 61 -32.28 -12.59 35.38
C ASP A 61 -31.13 -13.47 34.90
N HIS A 62 -31.43 -14.68 34.44
CA HIS A 62 -30.41 -15.54 33.86
C HIS A 62 -29.81 -14.94 32.58
N ILE A 63 -30.68 -14.48 31.66
CA ILE A 63 -30.23 -13.81 30.43
C ILE A 63 -29.44 -12.54 30.78
N ARG A 64 -29.85 -11.80 31.81
CA ARG A 64 -29.11 -10.62 32.32
C ARG A 64 -27.72 -10.98 32.78
N ASN A 65 -27.58 -12.01 33.58
CA ASN A 65 -26.28 -12.46 34.06
C ASN A 65 -25.40 -12.91 32.88
N ASP A 66 -25.95 -13.68 31.94
CA ASP A 66 -25.22 -14.15 30.77
C ASP A 66 -24.67 -12.99 29.93
N TYR A 67 -25.48 -11.99 29.61
CA TYR A 67 -24.99 -10.85 28.81
C TYR A 67 -24.11 -9.89 29.63
N MET A 68 -24.26 -9.82 30.96
CA MET A 68 -23.34 -9.10 31.84
C MET A 68 -21.95 -9.74 31.83
N THR A 69 -21.87 -11.06 31.95
CA THR A 69 -20.59 -11.79 31.84
C THR A 69 -19.93 -11.54 30.49
N GLU A 70 -20.69 -11.60 29.39
CA GLU A 70 -20.15 -11.30 28.06
C GLU A 70 -19.62 -9.86 27.97
N LEU A 71 -20.32 -8.91 28.60
CA LEU A 71 -19.96 -7.49 28.59
C LEU A 71 -18.73 -7.17 29.45
N GLU A 72 -18.64 -7.74 30.65
CA GLU A 72 -17.61 -7.39 31.63
C GLU A 72 -16.35 -8.24 31.50
N GLU A 73 -16.48 -9.51 31.14
CA GLU A 73 -15.34 -10.44 31.07
C GLU A 73 -14.83 -10.58 29.64
N ASN A 74 -15.71 -10.90 28.69
CA ASN A 74 -15.29 -11.30 27.35
C ASN A 74 -15.01 -10.10 26.43
N LEU A 75 -15.90 -9.12 26.40
CA LEU A 75 -15.78 -7.96 25.52
C LEU A 75 -14.45 -7.20 25.70
N PRO A 76 -13.97 -6.89 26.93
CA PRO A 76 -12.71 -6.18 27.10
C PRO A 76 -11.50 -6.99 26.61
N ILE A 77 -11.52 -8.31 26.77
CA ILE A 77 -10.47 -9.19 26.25
C ILE A 77 -10.40 -9.08 24.73
N TYR A 78 -11.54 -9.20 24.05
CA TYR A 78 -11.60 -9.12 22.59
C TYR A 78 -11.27 -7.73 22.05
N GLN A 79 -11.68 -6.67 22.74
CA GLN A 79 -11.31 -5.30 22.39
C GLN A 79 -9.80 -5.08 22.49
N ASN A 80 -9.18 -5.55 23.58
CA ASN A 80 -7.73 -5.45 23.74
C ASN A 80 -6.98 -6.26 22.69
N GLN A 81 -7.43 -7.50 22.41
CA GLN A 81 -6.85 -8.32 21.33
C GLN A 81 -6.95 -7.61 19.98
N HIS A 82 -8.10 -7.01 19.67
CA HIS A 82 -8.28 -6.24 18.44
C HIS A 82 -7.32 -5.06 18.36
N LEU A 83 -7.16 -4.29 19.44
CA LEU A 83 -6.23 -3.15 19.49
C LEU A 83 -4.78 -3.57 19.29
N GLU A 84 -4.34 -4.65 19.93
CA GLU A 84 -2.98 -5.17 19.76
C GLU A 84 -2.74 -5.63 18.32
N ARG A 85 -3.67 -6.38 17.72
CA ARG A 85 -3.57 -6.80 16.31
C ARG A 85 -3.60 -5.61 15.34
N ALA A 86 -4.36 -4.58 15.64
CA ALA A 86 -4.40 -3.35 14.84
C ALA A 86 -3.04 -2.65 14.86
N ARG A 87 -2.39 -2.54 16.03
CA ARG A 87 -1.03 -1.99 16.18
C ARG A 87 0.00 -2.80 15.41
N GLU A 88 -0.01 -4.14 15.56
CA GLU A 88 0.88 -5.04 14.81
C GLU A 88 0.73 -4.83 13.29
N THR A 89 -0.50 -4.70 12.82
CA THR A 89 -0.81 -4.48 11.40
C THR A 89 -0.29 -3.14 10.90
N GLU A 90 -0.40 -2.08 11.70
CA GLU A 90 0.12 -0.76 11.34
C GLU A 90 1.65 -0.78 11.20
N ILE A 91 2.35 -1.39 12.16
CA ILE A 91 3.80 -1.58 12.11
C ILE A 91 4.20 -2.38 10.87
N ALA A 92 3.47 -3.47 10.59
CA ALA A 92 3.73 -4.31 9.42
C ALA A 92 3.54 -3.55 8.10
N LYS A 93 2.49 -2.73 7.98
CA LYS A 93 2.26 -1.87 6.80
C LYS A 93 3.37 -0.84 6.62
N GLU A 94 3.86 -0.25 7.72
CA GLU A 94 4.95 0.71 7.66
C GLU A 94 6.26 0.05 7.20
N ALA A 95 6.54 -1.17 7.70
CA ALA A 95 7.68 -1.97 7.27
C ALA A 95 7.57 -2.36 5.78
N GLU A 96 6.39 -2.79 5.32
CA GLU A 96 6.12 -3.08 3.91
C GLU A 96 6.35 -1.84 3.03
N LYS A 97 5.84 -0.67 3.45
CA LYS A 97 6.03 0.59 2.74
C LYS A 97 7.52 0.94 2.61
N ARG A 98 8.30 0.84 3.68
CA ARG A 98 9.75 1.08 3.64
C ARG A 98 10.48 0.10 2.72
N ALA A 99 10.11 -1.18 2.74
CA ALA A 99 10.67 -2.19 1.84
C ALA A 99 10.35 -1.85 0.38
N LYS A 100 9.12 -1.45 0.08
CA LYS A 100 8.69 -1.03 -1.26
C LYS A 100 9.44 0.21 -1.76
N GLU A 101 9.61 1.22 -0.90
CA GLU A 101 10.40 2.42 -1.21
C GLU A 101 11.86 2.06 -1.50
N THR A 102 12.45 1.15 -0.71
CA THR A 102 13.83 0.66 -0.91
C THR A 102 13.99 -0.04 -2.26
N VAL A 103 13.06 -0.92 -2.61
CA VAL A 103 13.04 -1.61 -3.91
C VAL A 103 12.92 -0.60 -5.05
N SER A 104 12.01 0.37 -4.93
CA SER A 104 11.82 1.41 -5.94
C SER A 104 13.09 2.26 -6.12
N ALA A 105 13.75 2.64 -5.03
CA ALA A 105 15.00 3.40 -5.09
C ALA A 105 16.11 2.62 -5.80
N SER A 106 16.21 1.30 -5.53
CA SER A 106 17.14 0.41 -6.23
C SER A 106 16.87 0.36 -7.74
N PHE A 107 15.59 0.21 -8.14
CA PHE A 107 15.21 0.25 -9.56
C PHE A 107 15.56 1.57 -10.23
N SER A 108 15.29 2.71 -9.59
CA SER A 108 15.65 4.03 -10.12
C SER A 108 17.17 4.16 -10.32
N LYS A 109 17.96 3.64 -9.37
CA LYS A 109 19.42 3.63 -9.49
C LYS A 109 19.88 2.76 -10.66
N ILE A 110 19.29 1.57 -10.82
CA ILE A 110 19.57 0.68 -11.96
C ILE A 110 19.23 1.38 -13.28
N GLU A 111 18.11 2.09 -13.35
CA GLU A 111 17.71 2.82 -14.56
C GLU A 111 18.70 3.95 -14.90
N ALA A 112 19.15 4.71 -13.89
CA ALA A 112 20.15 5.75 -14.06
C ALA A 112 21.48 5.18 -14.58
N LEU A 113 21.98 4.10 -13.97
CA LEU A 113 23.19 3.42 -14.43
C LEU A 113 23.05 2.86 -15.84
N SER A 114 21.90 2.26 -16.17
CA SER A 114 21.61 1.79 -17.53
C SER A 114 21.61 2.94 -18.54
N LYS A 115 21.07 4.12 -18.17
CA LYS A 115 21.14 5.32 -19.02
C LYS A 115 22.58 5.80 -19.20
N GLU A 116 23.41 5.76 -18.16
CA GLU A 116 24.83 6.11 -18.24
C GLU A 116 25.60 5.16 -19.17
N VAL A 117 25.38 3.85 -19.04
CA VAL A 117 25.95 2.84 -19.94
C VAL A 117 25.49 3.08 -21.39
N LYS A 118 24.21 3.38 -21.62
CA LYS A 118 23.69 3.70 -22.96
C LYS A 118 24.28 4.99 -23.53
N LYS A 119 24.54 6.00 -22.69
CA LYS A 119 25.17 7.26 -23.10
C LYS A 119 26.62 7.01 -23.54
N GLY A 120 27.30 6.06 -22.90
CA GLY A 120 28.65 5.62 -23.28
C GLY A 120 29.75 6.69 -23.12
N VAL A 121 29.46 7.78 -22.41
CA VAL A 121 30.39 8.88 -22.15
C VAL A 121 30.36 9.25 -20.68
N THR A 122 31.55 9.43 -20.09
CA THR A 122 31.76 9.86 -18.72
C THR A 122 32.45 11.22 -18.74
N GLU A 123 32.05 12.12 -17.85
CA GLU A 123 32.73 13.40 -17.68
C GLU A 123 34.09 13.16 -17.03
N MET A 124 35.14 13.59 -17.71
CA MET A 124 36.52 13.53 -17.21
C MET A 124 37.03 14.96 -17.06
N ASN A 125 37.39 15.32 -15.84
CA ASN A 125 38.10 16.57 -15.59
C ASN A 125 39.55 16.41 -16.04
N LEU A 126 39.97 17.22 -17.01
CA LEU A 126 41.32 17.20 -17.54
C LEU A 126 42.23 18.08 -16.69
N ASP A 127 43.44 17.61 -16.40
CA ASP A 127 44.43 18.34 -15.62
C ASP A 127 44.97 19.54 -16.44
N PRO A 128 44.90 20.78 -15.94
CA PRO A 128 45.47 21.95 -16.59
C PRO A 128 46.97 21.84 -16.89
N ALA A 129 47.74 21.11 -16.08
CA ALA A 129 49.18 20.95 -16.27
C ALA A 129 49.55 20.14 -17.52
N THR A 130 48.63 19.30 -18.00
CA THR A 130 48.84 18.41 -19.15
C THR A 130 47.91 18.71 -20.33
N THR A 131 47.14 19.81 -20.23
CA THR A 131 46.17 20.23 -21.23
C THR A 131 46.65 21.50 -21.93
N TYR A 132 46.79 21.43 -23.25
CA TYR A 132 47.27 22.51 -24.10
C TYR A 132 46.15 23.03 -24.98
N GLU A 133 46.01 24.35 -25.04
CA GLU A 133 45.08 25.05 -25.91
C GLU A 133 45.79 25.47 -27.20
N VAL A 134 45.32 24.97 -28.34
CA VAL A 134 45.89 25.25 -29.66
C VAL A 134 44.84 25.92 -30.52
N ALA A 135 45.10 27.15 -30.93
CA ALA A 135 44.21 27.88 -31.82
C ALA A 135 44.56 27.65 -33.29
N LEU A 136 43.54 27.33 -34.09
CA LEU A 136 43.66 27.10 -35.53
C LEU A 136 42.32 27.37 -36.24
N ASN A 137 42.35 28.10 -37.37
CA ASN A 137 41.18 28.34 -38.23
C ASN A 137 39.89 28.78 -37.48
N GLY A 138 40.02 29.69 -36.51
CA GLY A 138 38.87 30.21 -35.75
C GLY A 138 38.33 29.28 -34.66
N ASN A 139 39.03 28.18 -34.33
CA ASN A 139 38.67 27.27 -33.23
C ASN A 139 39.86 27.03 -32.27
N TYR A 140 39.57 26.95 -30.98
CA TYR A 140 40.43 26.39 -29.93
C TYR A 140 40.29 24.88 -29.90
N TYR A 141 41.41 24.18 -30.06
CA TYR A 141 41.56 22.74 -29.92
C TYR A 141 42.28 22.46 -28.60
N TYR A 142 41.60 21.82 -27.65
CA TYR A 142 42.19 21.41 -26.39
C TYR A 142 42.76 20.01 -26.54
N TYR A 143 44.08 19.89 -26.48
CA TYR A 143 44.79 18.61 -26.47
C TYR A 143 45.22 18.29 -25.04
N THR A 144 45.05 17.05 -24.61
CA THR A 144 45.51 16.58 -23.30
C THR A 144 46.45 15.41 -23.47
N TRP A 145 47.51 15.36 -22.68
CA TRP A 145 48.42 14.22 -22.66
C TRP A 145 47.85 13.13 -21.74
N LEU A 146 47.39 12.02 -22.33
CA LEU A 146 46.83 10.88 -21.60
C LEU A 146 47.45 9.59 -22.13
N ASN A 147 47.98 8.77 -21.21
CA ASN A 147 48.55 7.45 -21.51
C ASN A 147 49.61 7.46 -22.62
N GLY A 148 50.54 8.43 -22.56
CA GLY A 148 51.69 8.51 -23.48
C GLY A 148 51.38 9.18 -24.83
N GLU A 149 50.13 9.53 -25.13
CA GLU A 149 49.74 10.20 -26.37
C GLU A 149 49.03 11.52 -26.12
N LEU A 150 49.27 12.50 -27.00
CA LEU A 150 48.54 13.76 -27.00
C LEU A 150 47.22 13.58 -27.77
N LYS A 151 46.08 13.64 -27.07
CA LYS A 151 44.76 13.38 -27.65
C LYS A 151 43.91 14.64 -27.67
N LEU A 152 43.12 14.80 -28.73
CA LEU A 152 42.18 15.91 -28.86
C LEU A 152 40.98 15.67 -27.95
N ALA A 153 40.77 16.55 -26.97
CA ALA A 153 39.76 16.41 -25.93
C ALA A 153 38.51 17.27 -26.21
N LYS A 154 38.69 18.49 -26.71
CA LYS A 154 37.56 19.42 -26.95
C LYS A 154 37.87 20.42 -28.06
N ILE A 155 36.85 20.84 -28.80
CA ILE A 155 36.92 21.92 -29.77
C ILE A 155 35.95 23.02 -29.33
N LYS A 156 36.39 24.27 -29.29
CA LYS A 156 35.57 25.45 -28.96
C LYS A 156 35.80 26.54 -30.01
N LYS A 157 34.76 27.25 -30.43
CA LYS A 157 34.91 28.37 -31.37
C LYS A 157 35.59 29.56 -30.67
N ILE A 158 36.54 30.21 -31.34
CA ILE A 158 37.22 31.40 -30.82
C ILE A 158 36.21 32.56 -30.82
N PRO A 159 36.05 33.30 -29.70
CA PRO A 159 35.25 34.52 -29.66
C PRO A 159 35.80 35.62 -30.57
N ASP A 160 34.93 36.42 -31.18
CA ASP A 160 35.31 37.43 -32.20
C ASP A 160 36.29 38.51 -31.70
N HIS A 161 36.42 38.70 -30.38
CA HIS A 161 37.35 39.65 -29.76
C HIS A 161 38.81 39.16 -29.71
N ASP A 162 39.05 37.85 -29.67
CA ASP A 162 40.40 37.25 -29.58
C ASP A 162 41.04 36.97 -30.95
N LEU A 163 40.26 37.11 -32.03
CA LEU A 163 40.64 36.71 -33.39
C LEU A 163 41.79 37.56 -33.97
N SER A 164 41.91 38.82 -33.54
CA SER A 164 42.93 39.76 -34.03
C SER A 164 44.32 39.45 -33.48
N ASP A 165 44.42 39.05 -32.20
CA ASP A 165 45.71 38.81 -31.54
C ASP A 165 46.32 37.44 -31.87
N LEU A 166 45.49 36.49 -32.32
CA LEU A 166 45.90 35.12 -32.63
C LEU A 166 46.38 34.89 -34.07
N PHE A 167 46.39 35.91 -34.92
CA PHE A 167 46.71 35.74 -36.34
C PHE A 167 48.14 35.20 -36.57
N ASN A 168 49.13 35.76 -35.85
CA ASN A 168 50.54 35.39 -35.96
C ASN A 168 50.85 33.99 -35.39
N SER A 169 50.14 33.55 -34.34
CA SER A 169 50.32 32.21 -33.76
C SER A 169 49.60 31.14 -34.57
N SER A 170 48.49 31.49 -35.22
CA SER A 170 47.72 30.56 -36.06
C SER A 170 48.48 30.12 -37.32
N GLU A 171 49.34 30.96 -37.89
CA GLU A 171 50.07 30.66 -39.14
C GLU A 171 51.16 29.60 -38.92
N ARG A 172 51.88 29.66 -37.78
CA ARG A 172 52.83 28.63 -37.35
C ARG A 172 52.14 27.30 -37.04
N ASN A 173 50.95 27.34 -36.42
CA ASN A 173 50.16 26.14 -36.17
C ASN A 173 49.64 25.54 -37.48
N LYS A 174 49.17 26.37 -38.41
CA LYS A 174 48.62 25.96 -39.70
C LYS A 174 49.66 25.24 -40.56
N THR A 175 50.85 25.83 -40.69
CA THR A 175 51.97 25.20 -41.42
C THR A 175 52.39 23.86 -40.81
N PHE A 176 52.39 23.74 -39.47
CA PHE A 176 52.69 22.47 -38.79
C PHE A 176 51.60 21.40 -38.97
N PHE A 177 50.31 21.76 -38.92
CA PHE A 177 49.23 20.80 -39.19
C PHE A 177 49.18 20.38 -40.67
N GLU A 178 49.54 21.26 -41.60
CA GLU A 178 49.63 20.94 -43.04
C GLU A 178 50.78 19.95 -43.32
N SER A 179 51.95 20.13 -42.69
CA SER A 179 53.07 19.21 -42.82
C SER A 179 52.77 17.81 -42.23
N LEU A 180 52.04 17.74 -41.11
CA LEU A 180 51.55 16.49 -40.51
C LEU A 180 50.53 15.75 -41.41
N LYS A 181 49.65 16.49 -42.10
CA LYS A 181 48.71 15.92 -43.08
C LYS A 181 49.44 15.37 -44.30
N ALA A 182 50.51 16.04 -44.74
CA ALA A 182 51.33 15.60 -45.86
C ALA A 182 52.09 14.29 -45.55
N THR A 183 52.68 14.17 -44.36
CA THR A 183 53.39 12.95 -43.92
C THR A 183 52.47 11.74 -43.75
N LYS A 184 51.25 11.93 -43.19
CA LYS A 184 50.25 10.84 -43.09
C LYS A 184 49.73 10.34 -44.44
N LYS A 185 49.77 11.15 -45.51
CA LYS A 185 49.40 10.73 -46.87
C LYS A 185 50.48 9.86 -47.54
N VAL A 186 51.74 10.02 -47.16
CA VAL A 186 52.87 9.24 -47.73
C VAL A 186 52.98 7.87 -47.05
N ALA A 187 52.66 7.75 -45.76
CA ALA A 187 52.71 6.49 -45.02
C ALA A 187 51.53 5.51 -45.30
N LYS A 188 50.60 5.88 -46.18
CA LYS A 188 49.40 5.10 -46.53
C LYS A 188 49.38 4.62 -47.99
N LYS A 189 50.51 4.72 -48.69
CA LYS A 189 50.74 4.16 -50.03
C LYS A 189 51.63 2.94 -49.94
#